data_AF-A0A357ANV0-F1
#
_entry.id   AF-A0A357ANV0-F1
#
_cell.length_a   1.000
_cell.length_b   1.000
_cell.length_c   1.000
_cell.angle_alpha   90.00
_cell.angle_beta   90.00
_cell.angle_gamma   90.00
#
_symmetry.space_group_name_H-M   'P 1'
#
loop_
_entity.id
_entity.type
_entity.pdbx_description
1 polymer ?
#
loop_
_entity_poly.entity_id
_entity_poly.type
_entity_poly.pdbx_seq_one_letter_code
_entity_poly.pdbx_strand_id
1 'polypeptide(L)'
;MDGEIITIRLMKQKMKTDLERKFIKNNSVSKEDFMAQFEAESMEITVEVRYCWHKGVSPFPLFGKESLASFDYLVPWLNDLEGPLGAFGKVFWFCKKSIFGYPYKPEFKVGRIYRLCVRPGRFTDMPRYRYFLLDEILEENVDLTRDDNVYRNALERYYKDTESEAVEMSVLIRRDIDIKNRKMNTQYSVNNVITAFKAVRFAGSGNARMIDGILEIPFDDRDFIGNRSIKLKAGSIIRITARRRTAREMENIYILDRLLETNIQDNELQKLSAEALVPGKWHIDGIGDFDVKNGEATGVILWDLSDNTSEVDVTLTCDRDNPKSVALATAHLIKVLGNKSSFERKIYDLMIEEFADANGMIVTWEGEKEGDVTLTKEEFISRLHISNLWLKPDGSGSVWIDLDEMFTDHAYAVDINADGTFETQGLMG
;
A
#
# COMPACT_ATOMS: atom_id res chain seq x y z
N MET A 1 31.96 33.46 -10.85
CA MET A 1 32.83 32.27 -10.65
C MET A 1 32.13 31.15 -9.91
N ASP A 2 31.12 31.40 -9.06
CA ASP A 2 30.45 30.33 -8.30
C ASP A 2 29.42 29.51 -9.11
N GLY A 3 28.84 30.06 -10.18
CA GLY A 3 27.89 29.35 -11.05
C GLY A 3 28.51 28.25 -11.92
N GLU A 4 29.74 28.43 -12.40
CA GLU A 4 30.47 27.42 -13.16
C GLU A 4 30.93 26.25 -12.29
N ILE A 5 31.31 26.51 -11.03
CA ILE A 5 31.76 25.47 -10.10
C ILE A 5 30.59 24.55 -9.71
N ILE A 6 29.39 25.10 -9.50
CA ILE A 6 28.17 24.33 -9.19
C ILE A 6 27.75 23.50 -10.41
N THR A 7 27.84 24.05 -11.61
CA THR A 7 27.48 23.35 -12.86
C THR A 7 28.46 22.20 -13.16
N ILE A 8 29.76 22.39 -12.92
CA ILE A 8 30.78 21.32 -13.07
C ILE A 8 30.62 20.24 -11.99
N ARG A 9 30.20 20.59 -10.76
CA ARG A 9 29.91 19.62 -9.70
C ARG A 9 28.67 18.79 -10.01
N LEU A 10 27.59 19.43 -10.46
CA LEU A 10 26.35 18.77 -10.91
C LEU A 10 26.59 17.93 -12.16
N MET A 11 27.39 18.40 -13.12
CA MET A 11 27.77 17.59 -14.29
C MET A 11 28.69 16.43 -13.93
N LYS A 12 29.63 16.57 -12.98
CA LYS A 12 30.44 15.44 -12.51
C LYS A 12 29.63 14.44 -11.70
N GLN A 13 28.64 14.89 -10.93
CA GLN A 13 27.72 14.02 -10.19
C GLN A 13 26.74 13.32 -11.13
N LYS A 14 26.23 14.04 -12.15
CA LYS A 14 25.37 13.50 -13.21
C LYS A 14 26.12 12.55 -14.15
N MET A 15 27.38 12.85 -14.49
CA MET A 15 28.26 11.95 -15.25
C MET A 15 28.73 10.74 -14.43
N LYS A 16 28.88 10.85 -13.10
CA LYS A 16 29.07 9.67 -12.24
C LYS A 16 27.84 8.78 -12.24
N THR A 17 26.65 9.36 -12.10
CA THR A 17 25.39 8.59 -12.14
C THR A 17 25.08 8.02 -13.53
N ASP A 18 25.50 8.68 -14.62
CA ASP A 18 25.26 8.18 -15.99
C ASP A 18 26.32 7.15 -16.45
N LEU A 19 27.55 7.17 -15.91
CA LEU A 19 28.51 6.09 -16.13
C LEU A 19 28.14 4.81 -15.36
N GLU A 20 27.51 4.93 -14.19
CA GLU A 20 27.10 3.80 -13.34
C GLU A 20 25.78 3.15 -13.81
N ARG A 21 24.92 3.86 -14.56
CA ARG A 21 23.61 3.37 -15.04
C ARG A 21 23.64 2.47 -16.28
N LYS A 22 24.81 2.07 -16.78
CA LYS A 22 24.96 1.31 -18.05
C LYS A 22 24.43 -0.13 -18.05
N PHE A 23 23.91 -0.61 -16.93
CA PHE A 23 24.28 -1.95 -16.52
C PHE A 23 23.35 -3.10 -16.93
N ILE A 24 22.08 -2.81 -17.24
CA ILE A 24 21.09 -3.90 -17.41
C ILE A 24 20.23 -3.74 -18.67
N LYS A 25 20.19 -2.56 -19.30
CA LYS A 25 19.26 -2.36 -20.42
C LYS A 25 19.77 -2.70 -21.83
N ASN A 26 21.08 -2.92 -22.07
CA ASN A 26 21.59 -2.83 -23.46
C ASN A 26 22.69 -3.82 -23.93
N ASN A 27 22.95 -4.96 -23.27
CA ASN A 27 23.99 -5.92 -23.72
C ASN A 27 25.37 -5.28 -24.02
N SER A 28 25.68 -4.13 -23.44
CA SER A 28 26.80 -3.28 -23.81
C SER A 28 28.08 -3.54 -22.99
N VAL A 29 28.03 -4.52 -22.09
CA VAL A 29 29.11 -4.93 -21.20
C VAL A 29 29.45 -6.41 -21.43
N SER A 30 30.73 -6.77 -21.35
CA SER A 30 31.15 -8.16 -21.42
C SER A 30 30.76 -8.93 -20.14
N LYS A 31 30.79 -10.26 -20.19
CA LYS A 31 30.53 -11.07 -18.99
C LYS A 31 31.61 -10.81 -17.94
N GLU A 32 32.86 -10.69 -18.37
CA GLU A 32 34.00 -10.42 -17.53
C GLU A 32 33.84 -9.06 -16.81
N ASP A 33 33.43 -8.03 -17.54
CA ASP A 33 33.14 -6.71 -16.94
C ASP A 33 31.98 -6.78 -15.95
N PHE A 34 30.93 -7.54 -16.27
CA PHE A 34 29.80 -7.76 -15.36
C PHE A 34 30.24 -8.43 -14.06
N MET A 35 31.04 -9.49 -14.16
CA MET A 35 31.53 -10.24 -13.01
C MET A 35 32.49 -9.42 -12.14
N ALA A 36 33.28 -8.50 -12.73
CA ALA A 36 34.23 -7.65 -12.02
C ALA A 36 33.59 -6.64 -11.06
N GLN A 37 32.28 -6.44 -11.17
CA GLN A 37 31.51 -5.51 -10.34
C GLN A 37 31.02 -6.13 -9.03
N PHE A 38 31.25 -7.43 -8.84
CA PHE A 38 30.94 -8.12 -7.59
C PHE A 38 32.24 -8.39 -6.81
N GLU A 39 32.11 -8.46 -5.49
CA GLU A 39 33.22 -8.81 -4.61
C GLU A 39 33.73 -10.23 -4.89
N ALA A 40 34.97 -10.51 -4.51
CA ALA A 40 35.55 -11.84 -4.67
C ALA A 40 35.07 -12.80 -3.58
N GLU A 41 34.79 -12.28 -2.38
CA GLU A 41 34.33 -13.06 -1.24
C GLU A 41 32.81 -13.21 -1.25
N SER A 42 32.35 -14.45 -1.06
CA SER A 42 30.93 -14.76 -0.93
C SER A 42 30.49 -14.62 0.53
N MET A 43 29.21 -14.34 0.73
CA MET A 43 28.56 -14.27 2.04
C MET A 43 27.21 -15.00 2.02
N GLU A 44 26.75 -15.40 3.20
CA GLU A 44 25.43 -16.00 3.39
C GLU A 44 24.37 -14.91 3.60
N ILE A 45 23.26 -15.01 2.88
CA ILE A 45 22.10 -14.13 3.03
C ILE A 45 20.80 -14.94 3.12
N THR A 46 19.79 -14.41 3.79
CA THR A 46 18.43 -14.98 3.81
C THR A 46 17.43 -13.94 3.30
N VAL A 47 16.66 -14.29 2.27
CA VAL A 47 15.82 -13.34 1.54
C VAL A 47 14.47 -13.93 1.13
N GLU A 48 13.43 -13.10 1.13
CA GLU A 48 12.14 -13.41 0.49
C GLU A 48 12.13 -12.91 -0.95
N VAL A 49 11.73 -13.78 -1.88
CA VAL A 49 11.55 -13.41 -3.29
C VAL A 49 10.27 -12.59 -3.42
N ARG A 50 10.40 -11.31 -3.77
CA ARG A 50 9.26 -10.40 -3.99
C ARG A 50 8.77 -10.45 -5.43
N TYR A 51 9.71 -10.43 -6.37
CA TYR A 51 9.42 -10.54 -7.79
C TYR A 51 10.45 -11.43 -8.43
N CYS A 52 10.01 -12.51 -9.07
CA CYS A 52 10.89 -13.34 -9.87
C CYS A 52 10.52 -13.19 -11.34
N TRP A 53 11.54 -13.13 -12.18
CA TRP A 53 11.33 -13.12 -13.62
C TRP A 53 10.67 -14.43 -14.07
N HIS A 54 9.69 -14.31 -14.98
CA HIS A 54 9.01 -15.45 -15.58
C HIS A 54 9.10 -15.41 -17.12
N LYS A 55 8.80 -16.55 -17.74
CA LYS A 55 8.76 -16.71 -19.20
C LYS A 55 7.82 -15.65 -19.82
N GLY A 56 8.25 -15.01 -20.91
CA GLY A 56 7.45 -14.00 -21.64
C GLY A 56 7.83 -12.55 -21.38
N VAL A 57 8.58 -12.23 -20.32
CA VAL A 57 9.06 -10.87 -20.06
C VAL A 57 10.39 -10.64 -20.80
N SER A 58 10.39 -9.70 -21.74
CA SER A 58 11.55 -9.29 -22.55
C SER A 58 12.06 -7.90 -22.10
N PRO A 59 13.36 -7.56 -22.25
CA PRO A 59 14.48 -8.39 -22.74
C PRO A 59 15.41 -8.92 -21.63
N PHE A 60 15.90 -10.15 -21.81
CA PHE A 60 17.01 -10.71 -21.02
C PHE A 60 18.35 -10.22 -21.58
N PRO A 61 19.28 -9.71 -20.74
CA PRO A 61 20.64 -9.50 -21.18
C PRO A 61 21.29 -10.83 -21.57
N LEU A 62 21.87 -10.87 -22.77
CA LEU A 62 22.55 -12.05 -23.32
C LEU A 62 24.06 -11.88 -23.24
N PHE A 63 24.71 -12.88 -22.65
CA PHE A 63 26.16 -12.99 -22.55
C PHE A 63 26.60 -14.25 -23.30
N GLY A 64 26.75 -14.13 -24.62
CA GLY A 64 27.04 -15.26 -25.49
C GLY A 64 25.91 -16.29 -25.52
N LYS A 65 26.13 -17.49 -24.96
CA LYS A 65 25.14 -18.58 -24.87
C LYS A 65 24.34 -18.59 -23.57
N GLU A 66 24.62 -17.65 -22.68
CA GLU A 66 23.99 -17.53 -21.37
C GLU A 66 23.10 -16.29 -21.31
N SER A 67 22.06 -16.38 -20.48
CA SER A 67 21.15 -15.27 -20.19
C SER A 67 21.31 -14.88 -18.72
N LEU A 68 21.28 -13.59 -18.43
CA LEU A 68 21.26 -13.09 -17.07
C LEU A 68 19.81 -13.06 -16.56
N ALA A 69 19.54 -13.82 -15.51
CA ALA A 69 18.28 -13.80 -14.77
C ALA A 69 18.45 -13.04 -13.45
N SER A 70 17.34 -12.59 -12.87
CA SER A 70 17.34 -11.96 -11.55
C SER A 70 16.05 -12.21 -10.79
N PHE A 71 16.01 -11.82 -9.53
CA PHE A 71 14.79 -11.61 -8.78
C PHE A 71 14.99 -10.43 -7.82
N ASP A 72 13.91 -9.73 -7.53
CA ASP A 72 13.88 -8.70 -6.50
C ASP A 72 13.60 -9.38 -5.17
N TYR A 73 14.37 -8.99 -4.16
CA TYR A 73 14.18 -9.49 -2.82
C TYR A 73 13.71 -8.41 -1.86
N LEU A 74 13.04 -8.87 -0.81
CA LEU A 74 12.70 -8.09 0.38
C LEU A 74 13.36 -8.75 1.59
N VAL A 75 13.79 -7.94 2.56
CA VAL A 75 14.23 -8.44 3.87
C VAL A 75 13.43 -7.75 4.97
N PRO A 76 12.10 -7.98 5.03
CA PRO A 76 11.24 -7.15 5.86
C PRO A 76 11.53 -7.29 7.36
N TRP A 77 12.26 -8.33 7.77
CA TRP A 77 12.49 -8.73 9.17
C TRP A 77 13.96 -8.62 9.66
N LEU A 78 14.95 -8.42 8.80
CA LEU A 78 16.36 -8.14 9.17
C LEU A 78 16.73 -6.67 8.96
N ASN A 79 15.76 -5.76 8.99
CA ASN A 79 15.92 -4.39 8.55
C ASN A 79 16.69 -3.52 9.58
N ASP A 80 17.91 -3.94 9.92
CA ASP A 80 18.99 -2.99 10.13
C ASP A 80 19.15 -2.22 8.81
N LEU A 81 18.53 -1.04 8.73
CA LEU A 81 18.55 -0.18 7.55
C LEU A 81 20.00 0.23 7.17
N GLU A 82 20.94 0.06 8.10
CA GLU A 82 22.37 0.29 7.91
C GLU A 82 23.18 -1.00 7.71
N GLY A 83 22.53 -2.16 7.79
CA GLY A 83 23.12 -3.47 7.59
C GLY A 83 23.52 -3.75 6.13
N PRO A 84 24.39 -4.74 5.90
CA PRO A 84 24.97 -5.02 4.58
C PRO A 84 23.94 -5.43 3.53
N LEU A 85 22.75 -5.90 3.92
CA LEU A 85 21.68 -6.38 3.05
C LEU A 85 20.79 -5.28 2.46
N GLY A 86 20.70 -4.11 3.10
CA GLY A 86 19.67 -3.11 2.78
C GLY A 86 18.23 -3.63 2.98
N ALA A 87 17.24 -2.81 2.66
CA ALA A 87 15.82 -3.16 2.86
C ALA A 87 15.24 -4.00 1.71
N PHE A 88 15.79 -3.84 0.52
CA PHE A 88 15.38 -4.50 -0.72
C PHE A 88 16.55 -4.50 -1.72
N GLY A 89 16.48 -5.34 -2.74
CA GLY A 89 17.54 -5.38 -3.74
C GLY A 89 17.31 -6.42 -4.84
N LYS A 90 18.37 -6.75 -5.59
CA LYS A 90 18.36 -7.76 -6.65
C LYS A 90 19.42 -8.83 -6.45
N VAL A 91 19.04 -10.08 -6.73
CA VAL A 91 19.96 -11.21 -6.89
C VAL A 91 20.01 -11.60 -8.36
N PHE A 92 21.21 -11.73 -8.92
CA PHE A 92 21.46 -12.14 -10.31
C PHE A 92 22.01 -13.55 -10.40
N TRP A 93 21.75 -14.25 -11.51
CA TRP A 93 22.43 -15.50 -11.86
C TRP A 93 22.46 -15.72 -13.38
N PHE A 94 23.42 -16.53 -13.83
CA PHE A 94 23.54 -16.91 -15.23
C PHE A 94 22.80 -18.22 -15.51
N CYS A 95 22.00 -18.23 -16.56
CA CYS A 95 21.27 -19.39 -17.04
C CYS A 95 21.80 -19.84 -18.40
N LYS A 96 21.93 -21.16 -18.59
CA LYS A 96 22.26 -21.73 -19.90
C LYS A 96 20.98 -21.99 -20.71
N LYS A 97 21.02 -21.68 -22.02
CA LYS A 97 19.92 -21.97 -22.94
C LYS A 97 19.69 -23.49 -23.06
N SER A 98 18.48 -23.96 -22.79
CA SER A 98 18.04 -25.33 -23.09
C SER A 98 17.45 -25.41 -24.51
N ILE A 99 17.58 -26.58 -25.13
CA ILE A 99 17.16 -26.87 -26.52
C ILE A 99 15.62 -26.92 -26.62
N PHE A 100 14.91 -27.11 -25.50
CA PHE A 100 13.43 -27.28 -25.44
C PHE A 100 12.70 -26.08 -24.80
N GLY A 101 13.28 -24.88 -24.84
CA GLY A 101 12.76 -23.67 -24.20
C GLY A 101 13.53 -23.30 -22.93
N TYR A 102 13.10 -22.25 -22.23
CA TYR A 102 13.79 -21.69 -21.06
C TYR A 102 13.20 -22.18 -19.71
N PRO A 103 13.71 -23.27 -19.10
CA PRO A 103 13.67 -23.43 -17.65
C PRO A 103 14.94 -22.82 -17.07
N TYR A 104 14.80 -21.62 -16.51
CA TYR A 104 15.89 -20.90 -15.84
C TYR A 104 16.14 -21.56 -14.49
N LYS A 105 17.06 -22.53 -14.43
CA LYS A 105 17.48 -23.10 -13.16
C LYS A 105 18.58 -22.23 -12.53
N PRO A 106 18.51 -21.95 -11.21
CA PRO A 106 17.43 -22.33 -10.30
C PRO A 106 16.14 -21.52 -10.50
N GLU A 107 14.99 -22.17 -10.26
CA GLU A 107 13.65 -21.56 -10.39
C GLU A 107 13.20 -21.00 -9.03
N PHE A 108 13.30 -19.68 -8.86
CA PHE A 108 12.80 -19.01 -7.67
C PHE A 108 11.29 -18.81 -7.74
N LYS A 109 10.65 -18.84 -6.57
CA LYS A 109 9.20 -18.66 -6.40
C LYS A 109 8.91 -17.46 -5.54
N VAL A 110 8.03 -16.58 -6.02
CA VAL A 110 7.55 -15.41 -5.27
C VAL A 110 6.93 -15.83 -3.94
N GLY A 111 7.21 -15.06 -2.89
CA GLY A 111 6.78 -15.31 -1.51
C GLY A 111 7.54 -16.42 -0.80
N ARG A 112 8.56 -17.02 -1.43
CA ARG A 112 9.40 -18.04 -0.79
C ARG A 112 10.71 -17.46 -0.28
N ILE A 113 11.20 -18.06 0.80
CA ILE A 113 12.44 -17.66 1.46
C ILE A 113 13.56 -18.64 1.09
N TYR A 114 14.72 -18.07 0.80
CA TYR A 114 15.92 -18.81 0.45
C TYR A 114 17.08 -18.34 1.31
N ARG A 115 17.93 -19.30 1.67
CA ARG A 115 19.27 -19.03 2.18
C ARG A 115 20.26 -19.23 1.05
N LEU A 116 21.03 -18.19 0.76
CA LEU A 116 21.84 -18.09 -0.45
C LEU A 116 23.28 -17.77 -0.09
N CYS A 117 24.22 -18.35 -0.83
CA CYS A 117 25.59 -17.88 -0.89
C CYS A 117 25.72 -16.93 -2.08
N VAL A 118 26.12 -15.69 -1.82
CA VAL A 118 26.16 -14.63 -2.83
C VAL A 118 27.41 -13.79 -2.73
N ARG A 119 27.80 -13.15 -3.83
CA ARG A 119 28.81 -12.08 -3.85
C ARG A 119 28.15 -10.71 -3.86
N PRO A 120 28.48 -9.81 -2.91
CA PRO A 120 27.99 -8.43 -2.92
C PRO A 120 28.41 -7.65 -4.16
N GLY A 121 27.53 -6.81 -4.69
CA GLY A 121 27.87 -5.84 -5.71
C GLY A 121 28.66 -4.67 -5.09
N ARG A 122 29.69 -4.21 -5.80
CA ARG A 122 30.51 -3.04 -5.45
C ARG A 122 29.85 -1.70 -5.75
N PHE A 123 28.58 -1.74 -6.11
CA PHE A 123 27.83 -0.60 -6.65
C PHE A 123 26.47 -0.49 -5.96
N THR A 124 25.99 0.74 -5.90
CA THR A 124 24.70 1.11 -5.34
C THR A 124 24.13 2.23 -6.19
N ASP A 125 22.99 1.99 -6.83
CA ASP A 125 22.29 2.97 -7.66
C ASP A 125 21.21 3.73 -6.88
N MET A 126 20.70 3.13 -5.80
CA MET A 126 19.74 3.74 -4.89
C MET A 126 20.19 3.56 -3.43
N PRO A 127 19.93 4.55 -2.57
CA PRO A 127 20.10 4.39 -1.12
C PRO A 127 19.32 3.16 -0.64
N ARG A 128 19.96 2.27 0.14
CA ARG A 128 19.38 1.05 0.72
C ARG A 128 19.01 -0.09 -0.25
N TYR A 129 19.24 0.08 -1.56
CA TYR A 129 19.18 -1.02 -2.52
C TYR A 129 20.52 -1.75 -2.53
N ARG A 130 20.53 -3.08 -2.61
CA ARG A 130 21.77 -3.86 -2.81
C ARG A 130 21.65 -4.83 -3.96
N TYR A 131 22.80 -5.18 -4.52
CA TYR A 131 22.93 -6.10 -5.62
C TYR A 131 23.79 -7.27 -5.21
N PHE A 132 23.40 -8.46 -5.64
CA PHE A 132 24.09 -9.70 -5.33
C PHE A 132 24.19 -10.57 -6.56
N LEU A 133 25.31 -11.29 -6.67
CA LEU A 133 25.48 -12.36 -7.64
C LEU A 133 25.37 -13.70 -6.90
N LEU A 134 24.45 -14.55 -7.33
CA LEU A 134 24.24 -15.87 -6.76
C LEU A 134 25.40 -16.81 -7.10
N ASP A 135 26.01 -17.40 -6.08
CA ASP A 135 26.96 -18.50 -6.23
C ASP A 135 26.27 -19.85 -5.97
N GLU A 136 25.48 -19.95 -4.89
CA GLU A 136 24.84 -21.20 -4.47
C GLU A 136 23.53 -20.97 -3.74
N ILE A 137 22.55 -21.87 -3.94
CA ILE A 137 21.38 -21.99 -3.07
C ILE A 137 21.72 -22.95 -1.95
N LEU A 138 21.83 -22.44 -0.73
CA LEU A 138 22.16 -23.22 0.45
C LEU A 138 20.91 -23.92 1.01
N GLU A 139 19.76 -23.25 0.96
CA GLU A 139 18.49 -23.80 1.41
C GLU A 139 17.31 -23.14 0.70
N GLU A 140 16.30 -23.94 0.36
CA GLU A 140 15.02 -23.50 -0.17
C GLU A 140 13.92 -23.63 0.90
N ASN A 141 12.99 -22.69 0.94
CA ASN A 141 11.84 -22.70 1.85
C ASN A 141 12.25 -22.62 3.33
N VAL A 142 13.20 -21.74 3.62
CA VAL A 142 13.67 -21.50 4.98
C VAL A 142 12.48 -21.10 5.86
N ASP A 143 12.24 -21.86 6.93
CA ASP A 143 11.21 -21.56 7.91
C ASP A 143 11.78 -20.66 9.02
N LEU A 144 11.50 -19.36 8.92
CA LEU A 144 11.91 -18.39 9.92
C LEU A 144 10.84 -18.15 11.01
N THR A 145 9.73 -18.90 11.02
CA THR A 145 8.60 -18.64 11.92
C THR A 145 8.98 -18.86 13.39
N ARG A 146 10.07 -19.60 13.61
CA ARG A 146 10.61 -19.91 14.93
C ARG A 146 11.95 -19.23 15.24
N ASP A 147 12.41 -18.31 14.39
CA ASP A 147 13.66 -17.60 14.65
C ASP A 147 13.44 -16.43 15.64
N ASP A 148 14.09 -16.52 16.79
CA ASP A 148 13.92 -15.55 17.88
C ASP A 148 14.55 -14.19 17.59
N ASN A 149 15.61 -14.12 16.78
CA ASN A 149 16.21 -12.86 16.37
C ASN A 149 15.31 -12.12 15.38
N VAL A 150 14.79 -12.84 14.40
CA VAL A 150 13.80 -12.33 13.42
C VAL A 150 12.58 -11.79 14.16
N TYR A 151 12.04 -12.56 15.10
CA TYR A 151 10.85 -12.17 15.84
C TYR A 151 11.10 -10.97 16.77
N ARG A 152 12.25 -10.92 17.45
CA ARG A 152 12.66 -9.77 18.27
C ARG A 152 12.75 -8.49 17.44
N ASN A 153 13.37 -8.54 16.26
CA ASN A 153 13.47 -7.38 15.37
C ASN A 153 12.09 -6.91 14.90
N ALA A 154 11.17 -7.85 14.62
CA ALA A 154 9.80 -7.53 14.25
C ALA A 154 9.05 -6.82 15.39
N LEU A 155 9.22 -7.28 16.63
CA LEU A 155 8.65 -6.63 17.83
C LEU A 155 9.24 -5.24 18.06
N GLU A 156 10.56 -5.09 18.01
CA GLU A 156 11.24 -3.79 18.16
C GLU A 156 10.73 -2.78 17.13
N ARG A 157 10.57 -3.21 15.87
CA ARG A 157 9.99 -2.37 14.81
C ARG A 157 8.53 -2.04 15.09
N TYR A 158 7.73 -3.02 15.49
CA TYR A 158 6.30 -2.82 15.77
C TYR A 158 6.09 -1.82 16.91
N TYR A 159 6.96 -1.81 17.92
CA TYR A 159 6.86 -0.93 19.09
C TYR A 159 7.70 0.36 19.02
N LYS A 160 8.49 0.58 17.95
CA LYS A 160 9.45 1.69 17.82
C LYS A 160 8.90 3.07 18.22
N ASP A 161 7.67 3.37 17.81
CA ASP A 161 7.01 4.66 18.05
C ASP A 161 5.88 4.52 19.09
N THR A 162 6.18 3.91 20.23
CA THR A 162 5.21 3.63 21.30
C THR A 162 5.74 4.09 22.64
N GLU A 163 4.87 4.65 23.47
CA GLU A 163 5.18 4.93 24.88
C GLU A 163 5.58 3.64 25.61
N SER A 164 6.55 3.77 26.52
CA SER A 164 7.07 2.63 27.29
C SER A 164 6.09 2.15 28.38
N GLU A 165 5.28 3.06 28.93
CA GLU A 165 4.32 2.77 29.98
C GLU A 165 2.94 2.45 29.40
N ALA A 166 2.33 1.39 29.91
CA ALA A 166 0.94 1.07 29.59
C ALA A 166 -0.01 1.81 30.55
N VAL A 167 -1.08 2.36 30.00
CA VAL A 167 -2.16 2.99 30.75
C VAL A 167 -3.35 2.05 30.84
N GLU A 168 -3.98 1.96 32.02
CA GLU A 168 -5.27 1.30 32.15
C GLU A 168 -6.39 2.25 31.72
N MET A 169 -7.29 1.77 30.87
CA MET A 169 -8.42 2.53 30.35
C MET A 169 -9.61 1.63 30.05
N SER A 170 -10.80 2.21 30.18
CA SER A 170 -12.04 1.64 29.66
C SER A 170 -12.42 2.36 28.37
N VAL A 171 -12.81 1.61 27.34
CA VAL A 171 -13.22 2.18 26.05
C VAL A 171 -14.53 1.60 25.56
N LEU A 172 -15.33 2.44 24.91
CA LEU A 172 -16.55 2.04 24.21
C LEU A 172 -16.22 1.68 22.76
N ILE A 173 -16.33 0.39 22.42
CA ILE A 173 -16.01 -0.15 21.11
C ILE A 173 -17.03 0.29 20.07
N ARG A 174 -16.57 0.84 18.96
CA ARG A 174 -17.45 1.32 17.88
C ARG A 174 -17.82 0.22 16.88
N ARG A 175 -16.97 -0.79 16.70
CA ARG A 175 -17.13 -1.81 15.66
C ARG A 175 -16.92 -3.22 16.18
N ASP A 176 -17.69 -4.13 15.62
CA ASP A 176 -17.45 -5.56 15.76
C ASP A 176 -16.05 -5.93 15.28
N ILE A 177 -15.38 -6.79 16.05
CA ILE A 177 -14.10 -7.37 15.69
C ILE A 177 -14.13 -8.86 16.02
N ASP A 178 -13.58 -9.65 15.10
CA ASP A 178 -13.36 -11.08 15.28
C ASP A 178 -11.99 -11.40 14.68
N ILE A 179 -11.04 -11.74 15.54
CA ILE A 179 -9.63 -11.98 15.14
C ILE A 179 -9.41 -13.44 14.75
N LYS A 180 -10.31 -14.35 15.14
CA LYS A 180 -10.11 -15.81 15.08
C LYS A 180 -9.59 -16.33 13.74
N ASN A 181 -10.16 -15.84 12.64
CA ASN A 181 -9.87 -16.32 11.30
C ASN A 181 -9.04 -15.34 10.47
N ARG A 182 -8.44 -14.31 11.09
CA ARG A 182 -7.60 -13.35 10.39
C ARG A 182 -6.32 -14.02 9.91
N LYS A 183 -6.06 -13.90 8.60
CA LYS A 183 -4.81 -14.34 7.97
C LYS A 183 -3.69 -13.39 8.35
N MET A 184 -2.49 -13.93 8.51
CA MET A 184 -1.28 -13.11 8.63
C MET A 184 -0.93 -12.57 7.24
N ASN A 185 -0.66 -11.27 7.15
CA ASN A 185 -0.21 -10.63 5.92
C ASN A 185 1.22 -11.07 5.58
N THR A 186 2.06 -11.24 6.60
CA THR A 186 3.39 -11.84 6.46
C THR A 186 3.61 -12.84 7.60
N GLN A 187 4.32 -13.93 7.31
CA GLN A 187 4.62 -15.00 8.28
C GLN A 187 5.62 -14.57 9.37
N TYR A 188 6.27 -13.41 9.21
CA TYR A 188 7.45 -13.00 10.00
C TYR A 188 7.31 -11.58 10.58
N SER A 189 6.08 -11.08 10.71
CA SER A 189 5.77 -9.81 11.35
C SER A 189 4.70 -9.96 12.41
N VAL A 190 4.70 -9.07 13.40
CA VAL A 190 3.53 -8.87 14.26
C VAL A 190 2.42 -8.29 13.39
N ASN A 191 1.31 -9.01 13.27
CA ASN A 191 0.14 -8.50 12.55
C ASN A 191 -0.76 -7.76 13.54
N ASN A 192 -1.65 -6.92 13.05
CA ASN A 192 -2.58 -6.19 13.89
C ASN A 192 -3.95 -6.02 13.21
N VAL A 193 -4.98 -5.94 14.03
CA VAL A 193 -6.32 -5.49 13.60
C VAL A 193 -6.62 -4.20 14.33
N ILE A 194 -7.17 -3.23 13.60
CA ILE A 194 -7.59 -1.95 14.18
C ILE A 194 -9.09 -1.95 14.46
N THR A 195 -9.49 -1.41 15.59
CA THR A 195 -10.87 -1.01 15.87
C THR A 195 -10.92 0.40 16.40
N ALA A 196 -12.02 1.11 16.16
CA ALA A 196 -12.21 2.44 16.67
C ALA A 196 -12.97 2.40 18.01
N PHE A 197 -12.66 3.34 18.89
CA PHE A 197 -13.46 3.67 20.07
C PHE A 197 -13.81 5.15 20.07
N LYS A 198 -14.95 5.50 20.65
CA LYS A 198 -15.52 6.87 20.60
C LYS A 198 -15.59 7.57 21.95
N ALA A 199 -15.38 6.81 23.02
CA ALA A 199 -15.33 7.33 24.37
C ALA A 199 -14.32 6.52 25.19
N VAL A 200 -13.64 7.21 26.09
CA VAL A 200 -12.63 6.64 26.98
C VAL A 200 -12.82 7.13 28.40
N ARG A 201 -12.49 6.27 29.36
CA ARG A 201 -12.25 6.63 30.76
C ARG A 201 -10.92 6.06 31.19
N PHE A 202 -9.96 6.92 31.53
CA PHE A 202 -8.67 6.48 32.05
C PHE A 202 -8.82 6.06 33.52
N ALA A 203 -8.04 5.07 33.95
CA ALA A 203 -8.03 4.66 35.35
C ALA A 203 -7.68 5.87 36.25
N GLY A 204 -8.45 6.04 37.33
CA GLY A 204 -8.26 7.15 38.27
C GLY A 204 -8.80 8.52 37.82
N SER A 205 -9.24 8.70 36.57
CA SER A 205 -9.77 10.00 36.10
C SER A 205 -11.14 10.36 36.68
N GLY A 206 -11.91 9.35 37.11
CA GLY A 206 -13.30 9.48 37.56
C GLY A 206 -14.31 9.74 36.44
N ASN A 207 -13.94 10.53 35.42
CA ASN A 207 -14.83 10.98 34.35
C ASN A 207 -14.52 10.30 33.01
N ALA A 208 -15.56 9.91 32.27
CA ALA A 208 -15.45 9.53 30.86
C ALA A 208 -15.50 10.77 29.96
N ARG A 209 -14.92 10.66 28.76
CA ARG A 209 -15.01 11.70 27.73
C ARG A 209 -15.13 11.11 26.34
N MET A 210 -15.77 11.85 25.44
CA MET A 210 -15.76 11.58 24.02
C MET A 210 -14.33 11.77 23.47
N ILE A 211 -13.89 10.83 22.65
CA ILE A 211 -12.59 10.86 21.96
C ILE A 211 -12.64 9.98 20.72
N ASP A 212 -12.05 10.43 19.63
CA ASP A 212 -11.87 9.60 18.45
C ASP A 212 -10.56 8.84 18.58
N GLY A 213 -10.63 7.58 18.98
CA GLY A 213 -9.46 6.75 19.24
C GLY A 213 -9.38 5.50 18.37
N ILE A 214 -8.16 5.04 18.11
CA ILE A 214 -7.88 3.75 17.49
C ILE A 214 -7.26 2.83 18.53
N LEU A 215 -7.76 1.60 18.59
CA LEU A 215 -7.14 0.48 19.27
C LEU A 215 -6.54 -0.48 18.23
N GLU A 216 -5.21 -0.56 18.20
CA GLU A 216 -4.48 -1.61 17.51
C GLU A 216 -4.40 -2.85 18.40
N ILE A 217 -4.85 -4.00 17.88
CA ILE A 217 -4.77 -5.28 18.57
C ILE A 217 -3.75 -6.15 17.86
N PRO A 218 -2.53 -6.33 18.42
CA PRO A 218 -1.53 -7.20 17.82
C PRO A 218 -1.97 -8.66 17.90
N PHE A 219 -1.63 -9.46 16.90
CA PHE A 219 -1.87 -10.89 16.88
C PHE A 219 -0.78 -11.61 16.07
N ASP A 220 -0.42 -12.81 16.52
CA ASP A 220 0.48 -13.74 15.83
C ASP A 220 0.30 -15.15 16.42
N ASP A 221 1.18 -16.08 16.02
CA ASP A 221 1.22 -17.46 16.53
C ASP A 221 2.27 -17.65 17.64
N ARG A 222 2.78 -16.56 18.23
CA ARG A 222 3.79 -16.53 19.30
C ARG A 222 3.23 -15.78 20.50
N ASP A 223 3.72 -14.57 20.79
CA ASP A 223 3.43 -13.84 22.04
C ASP A 223 1.98 -13.33 22.09
N PHE A 224 1.33 -13.18 20.95
CA PHE A 224 -0.04 -12.66 20.85
C PHE A 224 -1.06 -13.72 20.42
N ILE A 225 -0.75 -15.01 20.56
CA ILE A 225 -1.68 -16.10 20.24
C ILE A 225 -3.00 -16.00 21.01
N GLY A 226 -2.95 -15.49 22.26
CA GLY A 226 -4.14 -15.23 23.08
C GLY A 226 -5.11 -14.24 22.44
N ASN A 227 -4.60 -13.27 21.67
CA ASN A 227 -5.41 -12.24 21.02
C ASN A 227 -6.23 -12.82 19.86
N ARG A 228 -5.89 -13.99 19.31
CA ARG A 228 -6.70 -14.67 18.28
C ARG A 228 -8.10 -15.04 18.79
N SER A 229 -8.29 -15.16 20.10
CA SER A 229 -9.59 -15.46 20.71
C SER A 229 -10.48 -14.22 20.89
N ILE A 230 -9.96 -13.00 20.65
CA ILE A 230 -10.68 -11.76 20.91
C ILE A 230 -11.84 -11.61 19.92
N LYS A 231 -13.02 -11.42 20.50
CA LYS A 231 -14.25 -11.06 19.80
C LYS A 231 -14.95 -9.95 20.55
N LEU A 232 -15.03 -8.76 19.96
CA LEU A 232 -15.68 -7.60 20.56
C LEU A 232 -16.88 -7.19 19.70
N LYS A 233 -17.90 -6.63 20.34
CA LYS A 233 -19.10 -6.12 19.68
C LYS A 233 -19.14 -4.60 19.73
N ALA A 234 -19.67 -3.98 18.70
CA ALA A 234 -20.02 -2.56 18.73
C ALA A 234 -20.93 -2.28 19.94
N GLY A 235 -20.65 -1.19 20.65
CA GLY A 235 -21.32 -0.82 21.90
C GLY A 235 -20.81 -1.53 23.15
N SER A 236 -19.95 -2.55 23.03
CA SER A 236 -19.34 -3.15 24.21
C SER A 236 -18.32 -2.20 24.85
N ILE A 237 -18.32 -2.17 26.18
CA ILE A 237 -17.29 -1.46 26.94
C ILE A 237 -16.28 -2.50 27.39
N ILE A 238 -15.01 -2.26 27.10
CA ILE A 238 -13.90 -3.13 27.50
C ILE A 238 -12.96 -2.37 28.42
N ARG A 239 -12.30 -3.11 29.32
CA ARG A 239 -11.21 -2.60 30.15
C ARG A 239 -9.90 -3.20 29.66
N ILE A 240 -8.91 -2.34 29.42
CA ILE A 240 -7.63 -2.71 28.82
C ILE A 240 -6.49 -2.01 29.52
N THR A 241 -5.30 -2.59 29.39
CA THR A 241 -4.05 -1.82 29.43
C THR A 241 -3.58 -1.63 28.00
N ALA A 242 -3.14 -0.41 27.67
CA ALA A 242 -2.71 -0.08 26.32
C ALA A 242 -1.58 0.94 26.35
N ARG A 243 -0.72 0.95 25.33
CA ARG A 243 0.37 1.91 25.17
C ARG A 243 0.06 2.85 24.03
N ARG A 244 0.28 4.14 24.21
CA ARG A 244 -0.03 5.13 23.17
C ARG A 244 1.07 5.16 22.11
N ARG A 245 0.70 5.36 20.84
CA ARG A 245 1.65 5.68 19.76
C ARG A 245 2.19 7.11 19.94
N THR A 246 3.48 7.31 19.65
CA THR A 246 4.16 8.62 19.77
C THR A 246 4.44 9.29 18.43
N ALA A 247 4.10 8.66 17.31
CA ALA A 247 4.29 9.25 15.99
C ALA A 247 3.48 10.56 15.86
N ARG A 248 4.12 11.64 15.41
CA ARG A 248 3.61 13.03 15.46
C ARG A 248 2.31 13.28 14.68
N GLU A 249 1.91 12.37 13.81
CA GLU A 249 0.73 12.47 12.95
C GLU A 249 -0.46 11.63 13.45
N MET A 250 -0.32 10.97 14.61
CA MET A 250 -1.27 9.98 15.12
C MET A 250 -1.77 10.33 16.51
N GLU A 251 -2.83 11.14 16.61
CA GLU A 251 -3.50 11.37 17.89
C GLU A 251 -4.36 10.16 18.29
N ASN A 252 -4.37 9.82 19.58
CA ASN A 252 -5.24 8.82 20.20
C ASN A 252 -5.20 7.40 19.62
N ILE A 253 -4.04 6.96 19.13
CA ILE A 253 -3.80 5.56 18.76
C ILE A 253 -3.15 4.82 19.93
N TYR A 254 -3.73 3.67 20.29
CA TYR A 254 -3.31 2.83 21.40
C TYR A 254 -3.07 1.40 20.91
N ILE A 255 -1.96 0.80 21.32
CA ILE A 255 -1.68 -0.63 21.12
C ILE A 255 -2.16 -1.38 22.35
N LEU A 256 -2.98 -2.39 22.16
CA LEU A 256 -3.41 -3.28 23.24
C LEU A 256 -2.20 -3.96 23.88
N ASP A 257 -1.98 -3.73 25.17
CA ASP A 257 -1.02 -4.49 26.00
C ASP A 257 -1.73 -5.73 26.55
N ARG A 258 -2.84 -5.53 27.28
CA ARG A 258 -3.69 -6.63 27.77
C ARG A 258 -5.16 -6.27 27.78
N LEU A 259 -6.00 -7.21 27.37
CA LEU A 259 -7.44 -7.18 27.58
C LEU A 259 -7.75 -7.66 28.99
N LEU A 260 -8.22 -6.78 29.86
CA LEU A 260 -8.50 -7.10 31.27
C LEU A 260 -9.90 -7.67 31.45
N GLU A 261 -10.90 -7.06 30.82
CA GLU A 261 -12.29 -7.46 30.95
C GLU A 261 -13.12 -6.98 29.76
N THR A 262 -14.17 -7.73 29.41
CA THR A 262 -15.11 -7.38 28.33
C THR A 262 -16.52 -7.20 28.88
N ASN A 263 -17.32 -6.38 28.21
CA ASN A 263 -18.72 -6.11 28.56
C ASN A 263 -18.90 -5.59 29.99
N ILE A 264 -17.98 -4.72 30.43
CA ILE A 264 -18.05 -4.11 31.76
C ILE A 264 -19.23 -3.15 31.86
N GLN A 265 -19.73 -2.98 33.08
CA GLN A 265 -20.68 -1.92 33.39
C GLN A 265 -19.92 -0.66 33.80
N ASP A 266 -20.04 0.40 33.00
CA ASP A 266 -19.40 1.68 33.25
C ASP A 266 -20.41 2.81 32.98
N ASN A 267 -21.03 3.31 34.05
CA ASN A 267 -22.14 4.27 33.95
C ASN A 267 -21.75 5.56 33.21
N GLU A 268 -20.50 6.00 33.32
CA GLU A 268 -20.03 7.22 32.66
C GLU A 268 -19.90 7.01 31.15
N LEU A 269 -19.32 5.89 30.73
CA LEU A 269 -19.24 5.54 29.31
C LEU A 269 -20.60 5.18 28.71
N GLN A 270 -21.50 4.58 29.50
CA GLN A 270 -22.87 4.25 29.06
C GLN A 270 -23.68 5.51 28.74
N LYS A 271 -23.54 6.60 29.52
CA LYS A 271 -24.18 7.89 29.21
C LYS A 271 -23.78 8.42 27.84
N LEU A 272 -22.54 8.16 27.42
CA LEU A 272 -22.01 8.57 26.12
C LEU A 272 -22.34 7.59 24.99
N SER A 273 -22.88 6.39 25.30
CA SER A 273 -23.14 5.34 24.31
C SER A 273 -24.09 5.76 23.20
N ALA A 274 -25.13 6.52 23.53
CA ALA A 274 -26.10 6.97 22.52
C ALA A 274 -25.42 7.89 21.49
N GLU A 275 -24.63 8.85 21.95
CA GLU A 275 -23.89 9.77 21.08
C GLU A 275 -22.77 9.06 20.31
N ALA A 276 -22.02 8.19 20.98
CA ALA A 276 -20.87 7.48 20.41
C ALA A 276 -21.24 6.46 19.31
N LEU A 277 -22.47 5.93 19.35
CA LEU A 277 -22.96 4.93 18.39
C LEU A 277 -23.85 5.51 17.29
N VAL A 278 -24.28 6.77 17.41
CA VAL A 278 -24.98 7.46 16.32
C VAL A 278 -23.99 7.67 15.15
N PRO A 279 -24.29 7.17 13.93
CA PRO A 279 -23.57 7.59 12.74
C PRO A 279 -23.73 9.10 12.62
N GLY A 280 -22.63 9.86 12.58
CA GLY A 280 -22.73 11.28 12.28
C GLY A 280 -23.39 11.42 10.90
N LYS A 281 -24.24 12.42 10.71
CA LYS A 281 -24.83 12.73 9.40
C LYS A 281 -24.25 14.05 8.92
N TRP A 282 -23.86 14.11 7.66
CA TRP A 282 -23.43 15.33 6.99
C TRP A 282 -24.38 15.63 5.85
N HIS A 283 -25.21 16.65 6.02
CA HIS A 283 -26.15 17.08 5.00
C HIS A 283 -25.47 18.06 4.03
N ILE A 284 -25.63 17.83 2.73
CA ILE A 284 -25.22 18.78 1.70
C ILE A 284 -26.47 19.19 0.92
N ASP A 285 -26.81 20.48 1.01
CA ASP A 285 -27.99 21.04 0.35
C ASP A 285 -27.99 20.74 -1.15
N GLY A 286 -29.08 20.15 -1.64
CA GLY A 286 -29.25 19.79 -3.05
C GLY A 286 -28.53 18.51 -3.50
N ILE A 287 -27.80 17.83 -2.60
CA ILE A 287 -27.16 16.53 -2.87
C ILE A 287 -27.75 15.44 -1.98
N GLY A 288 -27.83 15.66 -0.67
CA GLY A 288 -28.40 14.72 0.29
C GLY A 288 -27.55 14.48 1.53
N ASP A 289 -27.87 13.40 2.25
CA ASP A 289 -27.23 13.03 3.51
C ASP A 289 -26.10 12.02 3.31
N PHE A 290 -24.95 12.32 3.91
CA PHE A 290 -23.80 11.45 3.96
C PHE A 290 -23.65 10.83 5.36
N ASP A 291 -23.27 9.56 5.40
CA ASP A 291 -22.91 8.86 6.62
C ASP A 291 -21.48 9.21 7.03
N VAL A 292 -21.33 9.90 8.16
CA VAL A 292 -20.02 10.25 8.74
C VAL A 292 -19.51 9.14 9.64
N LYS A 293 -18.48 8.43 9.17
CA LYS A 293 -17.83 7.32 9.87
C LYS A 293 -16.32 7.45 9.68
N ASN A 294 -15.55 7.28 10.76
CA ASN A 294 -14.08 7.17 10.75
C ASN A 294 -13.25 8.31 10.12
N GLY A 295 -13.75 9.54 10.08
CA GLY A 295 -13.08 10.64 9.39
C GLY A 295 -13.40 10.65 7.90
N GLU A 296 -14.53 10.08 7.51
CA GLU A 296 -15.04 10.11 6.14
C GLU A 296 -16.55 10.36 6.20
N ALA A 297 -17.08 11.10 5.24
CA ALA A 297 -18.50 11.20 4.96
C ALA A 297 -18.76 10.47 3.64
N THR A 298 -19.48 9.35 3.71
CA THR A 298 -19.74 8.45 2.57
C THR A 298 -21.22 8.51 2.19
N GLY A 299 -21.52 8.59 0.90
CA GLY A 299 -22.88 8.61 0.38
C GLY A 299 -22.90 8.30 -1.11
N VAL A 300 -24.09 7.97 -1.62
CA VAL A 300 -24.33 7.76 -3.06
C VAL A 300 -25.03 9.00 -3.59
N ILE A 301 -24.58 9.50 -4.74
CA ILE A 301 -25.22 10.61 -5.44
C ILE A 301 -25.65 10.16 -6.84
N LEU A 302 -26.70 10.81 -7.36
CA LEU A 302 -27.00 10.74 -8.79
C LEU A 302 -26.09 11.69 -9.55
N TRP A 303 -25.28 11.14 -10.44
CA TRP A 303 -24.33 11.88 -11.25
C TRP A 303 -25.04 12.74 -12.30
N ASP A 304 -25.98 12.15 -13.03
CA ASP A 304 -26.89 12.87 -13.91
C ASP A 304 -28.34 12.76 -13.41
N LEU A 305 -28.96 13.91 -13.15
CA LEU A 305 -30.36 13.98 -12.74
C LEU A 305 -31.32 13.68 -13.89
N SER A 306 -30.83 13.64 -15.13
CA SER A 306 -31.64 13.40 -16.33
C SER A 306 -31.87 11.91 -16.63
N ASP A 307 -30.98 11.02 -16.19
CA ASP A 307 -31.07 9.57 -16.46
C ASP A 307 -31.58 8.74 -15.26
N ASN A 308 -31.53 9.29 -14.03
CA ASN A 308 -31.94 8.63 -12.78
C ASN A 308 -31.29 7.26 -12.51
N THR A 309 -30.21 6.92 -13.21
CA THR A 309 -29.56 5.59 -13.09
C THR A 309 -28.06 5.69 -12.87
N SER A 310 -27.44 6.82 -13.21
CA SER A 310 -26.00 7.01 -13.02
C SER A 310 -25.69 7.36 -11.57
N GLU A 311 -25.49 6.34 -10.74
CA GLU A 311 -25.09 6.49 -9.33
C GLU A 311 -23.56 6.54 -9.18
N VAL A 312 -23.09 7.41 -8.28
CA VAL A 312 -21.66 7.53 -7.93
C VAL A 312 -21.50 7.44 -6.43
N ASP A 313 -20.64 6.52 -6.00
CA ASP A 313 -20.17 6.44 -4.63
C ASP A 313 -19.22 7.60 -4.33
N VAL A 314 -19.59 8.45 -3.38
CA VAL A 314 -18.82 9.62 -3.00
C VAL A 314 -18.31 9.47 -1.57
N THR A 315 -17.01 9.68 -1.40
CA THR A 315 -16.36 9.71 -0.09
C THR A 315 -15.62 11.02 0.11
N LEU A 316 -16.01 11.76 1.14
CA LEU A 316 -15.37 13.01 1.54
C LEU A 316 -14.54 12.75 2.78
N THR A 317 -13.23 12.90 2.68
CA THR A 317 -12.33 12.78 3.83
C THR A 317 -12.54 13.97 4.76
N CYS A 318 -12.72 13.66 6.03
CA CYS A 318 -12.75 14.59 7.14
C CYS A 318 -11.49 14.33 7.96
N ASP A 319 -10.70 15.38 8.17
CA ASP A 319 -9.77 15.39 9.30
C ASP A 319 -10.53 15.06 10.59
N ARG A 320 -10.07 14.03 11.29
CA ARG A 320 -10.69 13.52 12.52
C ARG A 320 -10.67 14.56 13.63
N ASP A 321 -9.70 15.47 13.59
CA ASP A 321 -9.49 16.49 14.62
C ASP A 321 -10.12 17.85 14.23
N ASN A 322 -10.61 17.97 13.00
CA ASN A 322 -11.23 19.19 12.50
C ASN A 322 -12.52 18.88 11.72
N PRO A 323 -13.70 18.90 12.37
CA PRO A 323 -14.97 18.68 11.68
C PRO A 323 -15.33 19.75 10.65
N LYS A 324 -14.58 20.87 10.52
CA LYS A 324 -14.74 21.81 9.40
C LYS A 324 -14.06 21.32 8.11
N SER A 325 -13.22 20.30 8.18
CA SER A 325 -12.51 19.73 7.03
C SER A 325 -13.47 19.06 6.03
N VAL A 326 -14.55 18.44 6.51
CA VAL A 326 -15.59 17.87 5.64
C VAL A 326 -16.27 18.96 4.80
N ALA A 327 -16.40 20.18 5.33
CA ALA A 327 -16.94 21.31 4.58
C ALA A 327 -16.00 21.77 3.46
N LEU A 328 -14.68 21.64 3.63
CA LEU A 328 -13.70 21.92 2.58
C LEU A 328 -13.79 20.87 1.47
N ALA A 329 -13.80 19.57 1.83
CA ALA A 329 -14.01 18.49 0.85
C ALA A 329 -15.37 18.63 0.13
N THR A 330 -16.41 19.04 0.86
CA THR A 330 -17.74 19.37 0.30
C THR A 330 -17.66 20.50 -0.73
N ALA A 331 -16.89 21.56 -0.48
CA ALA A 331 -16.73 22.65 -1.44
C ALA A 331 -16.07 22.16 -2.75
N HIS A 332 -15.13 21.22 -2.67
CA HIS A 332 -14.53 20.60 -3.85
C HIS A 332 -15.53 19.71 -4.60
N LEU A 333 -16.34 18.91 -3.90
CA LEU A 333 -17.43 18.15 -4.52
C LEU A 333 -18.40 19.07 -5.25
N ILE A 334 -18.86 20.15 -4.62
CA ILE A 334 -19.75 21.15 -5.24
C ILE A 334 -19.11 21.74 -6.51
N LYS A 335 -17.80 22.01 -6.49
CA LYS A 335 -17.08 22.51 -7.68
C LYS A 335 -17.04 21.49 -8.81
N VAL A 336 -16.84 20.21 -8.51
CA VAL A 336 -16.90 19.11 -9.50
C VAL A 336 -18.31 19.03 -10.08
N LEU A 337 -19.34 18.98 -9.24
CA LEU A 337 -20.73 18.87 -9.67
C LEU A 337 -21.24 20.10 -10.43
N GLY A 338 -20.70 21.28 -10.13
CA GLY A 338 -20.98 22.51 -10.86
C GLY A 338 -20.37 22.54 -12.27
N ASN A 339 -19.44 21.64 -12.58
CA ASN A 339 -18.79 21.58 -13.90
C ASN A 339 -18.51 20.13 -14.36
N LYS A 340 -19.49 19.23 -14.17
CA LYS A 340 -19.38 17.80 -14.44
C LYS A 340 -18.82 17.49 -15.83
N SER A 341 -19.41 18.06 -16.88
CA SER A 341 -18.98 17.76 -18.26
C SER A 341 -17.54 18.17 -18.55
N SER A 342 -17.03 19.24 -17.93
CA SER A 342 -15.62 19.60 -18.06
C SER A 342 -14.72 18.70 -17.24
N PHE A 343 -15.21 18.19 -16.10
CA PHE A 343 -14.48 17.27 -15.24
C PHE A 343 -14.33 15.90 -15.91
N GLU A 344 -15.44 15.31 -16.38
CA GLU A 344 -15.47 14.05 -17.13
C GLU A 344 -14.58 14.13 -18.36
N ARG A 345 -14.70 15.20 -19.16
CA ARG A 345 -13.88 15.36 -20.36
C ARG A 345 -12.38 15.28 -20.06
N LYS A 346 -11.91 15.93 -18.98
CA LYS A 346 -10.49 15.89 -18.61
C LYS A 346 -10.04 14.47 -18.26
N ILE A 347 -10.87 13.73 -17.53
CA ILE A 347 -10.57 12.35 -17.12
C ILE A 347 -10.57 11.43 -18.34
N TYR A 348 -11.60 11.52 -19.18
CA TYR A 348 -11.73 10.68 -20.36
C TYR A 348 -10.66 11.00 -21.39
N ASP A 349 -10.28 12.27 -21.58
CA ASP A 349 -9.17 12.62 -22.48
C ASP A 349 -7.84 11.99 -22.03
N LEU A 350 -7.56 11.88 -20.72
CA LEU A 350 -6.37 11.16 -20.23
C LEU A 350 -6.41 9.67 -20.58
N MET A 351 -7.58 9.03 -20.43
CA MET A 351 -7.76 7.63 -20.81
C MET A 351 -7.56 7.43 -22.31
N ILE A 352 -8.08 8.34 -23.13
CA ILE A 352 -7.85 8.31 -24.58
C ILE A 352 -6.36 8.45 -24.90
N GLU A 353 -5.65 9.37 -24.25
CA GLU A 353 -4.20 9.54 -24.44
C GLU A 353 -3.41 8.27 -24.06
N GLU A 354 -3.90 7.50 -23.08
CA GLU A 354 -3.25 6.25 -22.65
C GLU A 354 -3.57 5.06 -23.56
N PHE A 355 -4.83 4.91 -23.98
CA PHE A 355 -5.30 3.70 -24.68
C PHE A 355 -5.35 3.82 -26.20
N ALA A 356 -5.43 5.03 -26.76
CA ALA A 356 -5.57 5.19 -28.20
C ALA A 356 -4.25 4.91 -28.93
N ASP A 357 -4.32 4.15 -30.02
CA ASP A 357 -3.20 3.92 -30.92
C ASP A 357 -2.90 5.14 -31.80
N ALA A 358 -1.90 5.03 -32.68
CA ALA A 358 -1.53 6.11 -33.59
C ALA A 358 -2.64 6.53 -34.57
N ASN A 359 -3.68 5.70 -34.75
CA ASN A 359 -4.83 5.98 -35.59
C ASN A 359 -6.04 6.47 -34.78
N GLY A 360 -5.91 6.62 -33.47
CA GLY A 360 -7.00 7.02 -32.57
C GLY A 360 -7.97 5.89 -32.24
N MET A 361 -7.59 4.63 -32.49
CA MET A 361 -8.40 3.45 -32.18
C MET A 361 -7.99 2.86 -30.83
N ILE A 362 -8.95 2.30 -30.10
CA ILE A 362 -8.73 1.73 -28.77
C ILE A 362 -9.01 0.24 -28.83
N VAL A 363 -8.05 -0.58 -28.39
CA VAL A 363 -8.21 -2.03 -28.35
C VAL A 363 -8.55 -2.44 -26.92
N THR A 364 -9.73 -3.03 -26.75
CA THR A 364 -10.27 -3.57 -25.50
C THR A 364 -10.21 -5.10 -25.53
N TRP A 365 -10.24 -5.76 -24.37
CA TRP A 365 -10.32 -7.23 -24.28
C TRP A 365 -11.53 -7.62 -23.45
N GLU A 366 -12.64 -7.81 -24.14
CA GLU A 366 -13.96 -8.03 -23.55
C GLU A 366 -14.12 -9.53 -23.20
N GLY A 367 -13.81 -9.89 -21.95
CA GLY A 367 -13.95 -11.25 -21.42
C GLY A 367 -12.97 -12.29 -21.96
N GLU A 368 -12.84 -13.43 -21.27
CA GLU A 368 -11.89 -14.51 -21.62
C GLU A 368 -12.18 -15.20 -22.97
N LYS A 369 -13.32 -14.91 -23.61
CA LYS A 369 -13.81 -15.63 -24.81
C LYS A 369 -14.05 -14.75 -26.04
N GLU A 370 -14.17 -13.42 -25.93
CA GLU A 370 -14.62 -12.59 -27.05
C GLU A 370 -13.48 -11.91 -27.83
N GLY A 371 -12.24 -11.99 -27.33
CA GLY A 371 -11.07 -11.50 -28.03
C GLY A 371 -10.98 -9.97 -28.07
N ASP A 372 -10.02 -9.47 -28.84
CA ASP A 372 -9.74 -8.04 -28.92
C ASP A 372 -10.84 -7.31 -29.71
N VAL A 373 -11.49 -6.33 -29.10
CA VAL A 373 -12.48 -5.44 -29.74
C VAL A 373 -11.81 -4.10 -30.01
N THR A 374 -12.04 -3.52 -31.18
CA THR A 374 -11.46 -2.22 -31.55
C THR A 374 -12.56 -1.17 -31.62
N LEU A 375 -12.45 -0.13 -30.80
CA LEU A 375 -13.43 0.94 -30.66
C LEU A 375 -12.86 2.27 -31.16
N THR A 376 -13.75 3.12 -31.69
CA THR A 376 -13.47 4.54 -31.88
C THR A 376 -13.42 5.27 -30.53
N LYS A 377 -12.85 6.49 -30.50
CA LYS A 377 -12.86 7.36 -29.31
C LYS A 377 -14.29 7.59 -28.81
N GLU A 378 -15.24 7.81 -29.71
CA GLU A 378 -16.63 8.10 -29.38
C GLU A 378 -17.34 6.88 -28.77
N GLU A 379 -17.14 5.69 -29.35
CA GLU A 379 -17.69 4.44 -28.81
C GLU A 379 -17.11 4.13 -27.42
N PHE A 380 -15.79 4.30 -27.25
CA PHE A 380 -15.14 4.11 -25.97
C PHE A 380 -15.70 5.04 -24.90
N ILE A 381 -15.75 6.35 -25.16
CA ILE A 381 -16.27 7.35 -24.21
C ILE A 381 -17.73 7.08 -23.85
N SER A 382 -18.54 6.61 -24.81
CA SER A 382 -19.96 6.36 -24.57
C SER A 382 -20.25 5.26 -23.53
N ARG A 383 -19.25 4.42 -23.23
CA ARG A 383 -19.31 3.33 -22.25
C ARG A 383 -18.66 3.68 -20.92
N LEU A 384 -18.02 4.85 -20.80
CA LEU A 384 -17.33 5.25 -19.57
C LEU A 384 -18.29 5.87 -18.57
N HIS A 385 -18.23 5.37 -17.33
CA HIS A 385 -19.00 5.91 -16.23
C HIS A 385 -18.09 6.12 -15.02
N ILE A 386 -18.10 7.31 -14.44
CA ILE A 386 -17.50 7.50 -13.11
C ILE A 386 -18.33 6.67 -12.13
N SER A 387 -17.68 5.82 -11.35
CA SER A 387 -18.33 4.95 -10.36
C SER A 387 -18.01 5.36 -8.93
N ASN A 388 -16.80 5.90 -8.69
CA ASN A 388 -16.38 6.36 -7.38
C ASN A 388 -15.66 7.72 -7.46
N LEU A 389 -15.92 8.58 -6.48
CA LEU A 389 -15.23 9.83 -6.27
C LEU A 389 -14.81 9.98 -4.80
N TRP A 390 -13.51 9.97 -4.56
CA TRP A 390 -12.93 10.20 -3.25
C TRP A 390 -12.20 11.55 -3.21
N LEU A 391 -12.52 12.40 -2.24
CA LEU A 391 -11.97 13.76 -2.13
C LEU A 391 -11.46 14.07 -0.73
N LYS A 392 -10.37 14.82 -0.65
CA LYS A 392 -9.77 15.34 0.58
C LYS A 392 -10.06 16.83 0.78
N PRO A 393 -9.83 17.35 2.01
CA PRO A 393 -10.03 18.78 2.30
C PRO A 393 -9.17 19.75 1.49
N ASP A 394 -8.03 19.30 0.95
CA ASP A 394 -7.15 20.09 0.09
C ASP A 394 -7.52 20.02 -1.40
N GLY A 395 -8.56 19.26 -1.75
CA GLY A 395 -9.03 19.05 -3.11
C GLY A 395 -8.34 17.91 -3.85
N SER A 396 -7.31 17.29 -3.27
CA SER A 396 -6.74 16.05 -3.82
C SER A 396 -7.68 14.86 -3.60
N GLY A 397 -7.50 13.78 -4.35
CA GLY A 397 -8.43 12.67 -4.33
C GLY A 397 -8.16 11.63 -5.40
N SER A 398 -9.16 10.80 -5.67
CA SER A 398 -9.12 9.80 -6.74
C SER A 398 -10.50 9.60 -7.34
N VAL A 399 -10.55 9.32 -8.63
CA VAL A 399 -11.75 8.98 -9.40
C VAL A 399 -11.58 7.57 -9.95
N TRP A 400 -12.62 6.76 -9.81
CA TRP A 400 -12.68 5.44 -10.42
C TRP A 400 -13.72 5.46 -11.52
N ILE A 401 -13.35 4.87 -12.65
CA ILE A 401 -14.14 4.82 -13.87
C ILE A 401 -14.45 3.35 -14.11
N ASP A 402 -15.73 3.04 -14.15
CA ASP A 402 -16.25 1.79 -14.68
C ASP A 402 -16.04 1.77 -16.20
N LEU A 403 -15.49 0.65 -16.66
CA LEU A 403 -15.09 0.42 -18.04
C LEU A 403 -16.09 -0.47 -18.77
N ASP A 404 -17.26 -0.77 -18.19
CA ASP A 404 -18.32 -1.55 -18.83
C ASP A 404 -17.79 -2.88 -19.40
N GLU A 405 -16.98 -3.56 -18.58
CA GLU A 405 -16.31 -4.83 -18.89
C GLU A 405 -15.31 -4.80 -20.07
N MET A 406 -14.99 -3.62 -20.63
CA MET A 406 -14.03 -3.44 -21.74
C MET A 406 -12.63 -3.97 -21.42
N PHE A 407 -12.27 -4.02 -20.14
CA PHE A 407 -11.01 -4.57 -19.67
C PHE A 407 -11.27 -5.59 -18.55
N THR A 408 -12.22 -6.50 -18.79
CA THR A 408 -12.63 -7.56 -17.85
C THR A 408 -13.14 -7.00 -16.52
N ASP A 409 -12.53 -7.41 -15.42
CA ASP A 409 -12.81 -7.07 -14.03
C ASP A 409 -12.10 -5.79 -13.56
N HIS A 410 -11.48 -5.03 -14.47
CA HIS A 410 -10.73 -3.84 -14.12
C HIS A 410 -11.60 -2.58 -14.15
N ALA A 411 -11.35 -1.68 -13.20
CA ALA A 411 -11.70 -0.27 -13.27
C ALA A 411 -10.47 0.55 -13.69
N TYR A 412 -10.67 1.80 -14.09
CA TYR A 412 -9.56 2.71 -14.33
C TYR A 412 -9.53 3.80 -13.25
N ALA A 413 -8.35 4.09 -12.71
CA ALA A 413 -8.19 5.06 -11.64
C ALA A 413 -7.39 6.29 -12.11
N VAL A 414 -7.89 7.46 -11.72
CA VAL A 414 -7.23 8.76 -11.94
C VAL A 414 -7.13 9.50 -10.63
N ASP A 415 -5.93 9.94 -10.27
CA ASP A 415 -5.69 10.77 -9.10
C ASP A 415 -5.97 12.24 -9.41
N ILE A 416 -6.53 12.93 -8.43
CA ILE A 416 -6.71 14.38 -8.43
C ILE A 416 -5.63 14.95 -7.52
N ASN A 417 -4.78 15.83 -8.05
CA ASN A 417 -3.80 16.55 -7.27
C ASN A 417 -4.43 17.78 -6.60
N ALA A 418 -3.87 18.22 -5.47
CA ALA A 418 -4.38 19.38 -4.72
C ALA A 418 -4.36 20.69 -5.54
N ASP A 419 -3.52 20.78 -6.57
CA ASP A 419 -3.47 21.91 -7.50
C ASP A 419 -4.54 21.84 -8.62
N GLY A 420 -5.34 20.77 -8.65
CA GLY A 420 -6.38 20.52 -9.64
C GLY A 420 -5.89 19.90 -10.95
N THR A 421 -4.64 19.43 -11.01
CA THR A 421 -4.14 18.55 -12.07
C THR A 421 -4.55 17.10 -11.84
N PHE A 422 -4.39 16.26 -12.85
CA PHE A 422 -4.80 14.85 -12.84
C PHE A 422 -3.61 13.97 -13.24
N GLU A 423 -3.51 12.78 -12.65
CA GLU A 423 -2.48 11.79 -12.95
C GLU A 423 -3.11 10.40 -13.09
N THR A 424 -2.68 9.63 -14.09
CA THR A 424 -3.24 8.30 -14.31
C THR A 424 -2.59 7.27 -13.39
N GLN A 425 -3.40 6.43 -12.76
CA GLN A 425 -2.93 5.26 -12.02
C GLN A 425 -2.97 4.00 -12.90
N GLY A 426 -3.81 3.99 -13.93
CA GLY A 426 -3.99 2.89 -14.87
C GLY A 426 -5.15 1.96 -14.49
N LEU A 427 -5.12 0.75 -15.04
CA LEU A 427 -6.09 -0.31 -14.75
C LEU A 427 -5.87 -0.89 -13.34
N MET A 428 -6.97 -1.03 -12.60
CA MET A 428 -7.04 -1.54 -11.23
C MET A 428 -7.96 -2.76 -11.18
N GLY A 429 -7.48 -3.89 -10.65
CA GLY A 429 -8.24 -5.15 -10.51
C GLY A 429 -8.25 -5.70 -9.09
#